data_AF-A0A968D4W9-F1
#
_entry.id   AF-A0A968D4W9-F1
#
_cell.length_a   1.000
_cell.length_b   1.000
_cell.length_c   1.000
_cell.angle_alpha   90.00
_cell.angle_beta   90.00
_cell.angle_gamma   90.00
#
_symmetry.space_group_name_H-M   'P 1'
#
loop_
_entity.id
_entity.type
_entity.pdbx_description
1 polymer ?
#
loop_
_entity_poly.entity_id
_entity_poly.type
_entity_poly.pdbx_seq_one_letter_code
_entity_poly.pdbx_strand_id
1 'polypeptide(L)'
;MRTKLTIATALLTFVTAGANSQDVRDVLEAVAENIGADDLRTLEFSATTGWFGAPGGSHSPFDDWPRTEVTYYERQIDFEAGFMREILTREQGDYPRVGSSRGLPAGGTHTLDVALNGDVAWTIEGGGAGPLDREGYMDGVSIADM
;
A
#
# COMPACT_ATOMS: atom_id res chain seq x y z
N MET A 1 -14.27 17.27 38.37
CA MET A 1 -14.58 16.31 37.28
C MET A 1 -15.92 16.57 36.58
N ARG A 2 -16.93 17.19 37.22
CA ARG A 2 -18.21 17.52 36.57
C ARG A 2 -18.11 18.57 35.45
N THR A 3 -17.22 19.55 35.57
CA THR A 3 -17.05 20.63 34.57
C THR A 3 -16.36 20.17 33.27
N LYS A 4 -15.55 19.10 33.32
CA LYS A 4 -14.87 18.55 32.13
C LYS A 4 -15.80 17.70 31.26
N LEU A 5 -16.83 17.10 31.87
CA LEU A 5 -17.83 16.31 31.16
C LEU A 5 -18.76 17.20 30.32
N THR A 6 -19.05 18.42 30.79
CA THR A 6 -19.92 19.36 30.08
C THR A 6 -19.31 19.90 28.78
N ILE A 7 -17.97 20.05 28.71
CA ILE A 7 -17.27 20.52 27.51
C ILE A 7 -17.25 19.44 26.42
N ALA A 8 -17.08 18.17 26.81
CA ALA A 8 -17.10 17.04 25.89
C ALA A 8 -18.49 16.82 25.25
N THR A 9 -19.57 17.06 26.01
CA THR A 9 -20.94 16.95 25.46
C THR A 9 -21.28 18.12 24.52
N ALA A 10 -20.76 19.33 24.78
CA ALA A 10 -21.01 20.49 23.90
C ALA A 10 -20.32 20.38 22.53
N LEU A 11 -19.16 19.70 22.45
CA LEU A 11 -18.46 19.48 21.19
C LEU A 11 -19.13 18.43 20.29
N LEU A 12 -19.90 17.49 20.88
CA LEU A 12 -20.57 16.41 20.15
C LEU A 12 -21.94 16.82 19.58
N THR A 13 -22.52 17.93 20.04
CA THR A 13 -23.86 18.39 19.64
C THR A 13 -23.91 19.33 18.44
N PHE A 14 -22.78 19.65 17.80
CA PHE A 14 -22.77 20.56 16.64
C PHE A 14 -22.81 19.84 15.26
N VAL A 15 -22.98 18.51 15.23
CA VAL A 15 -22.87 17.73 13.98
C VAL A 15 -24.22 17.45 13.28
N THR A 16 -25.37 17.85 13.83
CA THR A 16 -26.67 17.42 13.27
C THR A 16 -27.58 18.55 12.74
N ALA A 17 -27.05 19.65 12.23
CA ALA A 17 -27.90 20.66 11.58
C ALA A 17 -27.19 21.35 10.41
N GLY A 18 -27.03 20.59 9.32
CA GLY A 18 -26.58 21.11 8.05
C GLY A 18 -26.49 19.98 7.04
N ALA A 19 -27.63 19.60 6.46
CA ALA A 19 -27.67 18.85 5.21
C ALA A 19 -27.12 19.76 4.10
N ASN A 20 -25.81 19.94 4.09
CA ASN A 20 -25.10 20.39 2.92
C ASN A 20 -24.56 19.13 2.27
N SER A 21 -25.00 18.87 1.05
CA SER A 21 -24.15 18.25 0.04
C SER A 21 -22.84 19.04 0.00
N GLN A 22 -21.90 18.75 0.90
CA GLN A 22 -20.51 19.09 0.61
C GLN A 22 -20.23 18.30 -0.65
N ASP A 23 -19.96 19.02 -1.75
CA ASP A 23 -19.53 18.36 -2.96
C ASP A 23 -18.34 17.49 -2.56
N VAL A 24 -18.37 16.21 -2.93
CA VAL A 24 -17.25 15.29 -2.65
C VAL A 24 -15.95 15.90 -3.17
N ARG A 25 -16.04 16.67 -4.26
CA ARG A 25 -14.94 17.47 -4.78
C ARG A 25 -14.40 18.47 -3.77
N ASP A 26 -15.25 19.30 -3.16
CA ASP A 26 -14.83 20.33 -2.20
C ASP A 26 -14.13 19.70 -0.99
N VAL A 27 -14.61 18.54 -0.53
CA VAL A 27 -13.99 17.80 0.57
C VAL A 27 -12.63 17.24 0.15
N LEU A 28 -12.53 16.62 -1.02
CA LEU A 28 -11.26 16.09 -1.54
C LEU A 28 -10.24 17.20 -1.82
N GLU A 29 -10.68 18.34 -2.34
CA GLU A 29 -9.85 19.51 -2.60
C GLU A 29 -9.32 20.11 -1.29
N ALA A 30 -10.18 20.26 -0.28
CA ALA A 30 -9.74 20.69 1.05
C ALA A 30 -8.76 19.70 1.70
N VAL A 31 -8.96 18.39 1.51
CA VAL A 31 -8.00 17.37 1.99
C VAL A 31 -6.69 17.47 1.22
N ALA A 32 -6.73 17.58 -0.11
CA ALA A 32 -5.56 17.71 -0.97
C ALA A 32 -4.73 18.94 -0.59
N GLU A 33 -5.36 20.09 -0.38
CA GLU A 33 -4.71 21.31 0.09
C GLU A 33 -4.08 21.10 1.48
N ASN A 34 -4.81 20.50 2.42
CA ASN A 34 -4.31 20.27 3.78
C ASN A 34 -3.13 19.28 3.85
N ILE A 35 -3.12 18.25 3.00
CA ILE A 35 -2.00 17.29 2.93
C ILE A 35 -0.85 17.79 2.05
N GLY A 36 -1.02 18.96 1.42
CA GLY A 36 -0.03 19.52 0.49
C GLY A 36 0.14 18.69 -0.78
N ALA A 37 -0.94 18.08 -1.29
CA ALA A 37 -0.91 17.20 -2.46
C ALA A 37 -0.35 17.90 -3.70
N ASP A 38 -0.66 19.19 -3.89
CA ASP A 38 -0.16 19.99 -5.02
C ASP A 38 1.35 20.24 -4.96
N ASP A 39 1.94 20.19 -3.77
CA ASP A 39 3.37 20.38 -3.51
C ASP A 39 4.10 19.05 -3.23
N LEU A 40 3.41 17.91 -3.36
CA LEU A 40 3.94 16.60 -3.01
C LEU A 40 4.93 16.11 -4.09
N ARG A 41 6.23 16.30 -3.83
CA ARG A 41 7.31 15.86 -4.73
C ARG A 41 7.77 14.45 -4.46
N THR A 42 7.82 14.06 -3.19
CA THR A 42 8.37 12.77 -2.77
C THR A 42 7.54 12.14 -1.66
N LEU A 43 7.55 10.81 -1.59
CA LEU A 43 6.99 10.03 -0.49
C LEU A 43 8.00 8.98 -0.06
N GLU A 44 8.14 8.80 1.24
CA GLU A 44 8.90 7.70 1.82
C GLU A 44 8.06 7.00 2.89
N PHE A 45 8.03 5.68 2.83
CA PHE A 45 7.38 4.83 3.82
C PHE A 45 8.36 3.80 4.29
N SER A 46 8.37 3.54 5.60
CA SER A 46 9.08 2.41 6.16
C SER A 46 8.22 1.65 7.17
N ALA A 47 8.43 0.34 7.24
CA ALA A 47 7.83 -0.52 8.25
C ALA A 47 8.81 -1.63 8.61
N THR A 48 8.74 -2.08 9.86
CA THR A 48 9.53 -3.20 10.37
C THR A 48 8.68 -4.43 10.70
N THR A 49 7.35 -4.30 10.59
CA THR A 49 6.39 -5.36 10.86
C THR A 49 5.22 -5.26 9.90
N GLY A 50 4.56 -6.40 9.63
CA GLY A 50 3.39 -6.46 8.78
C GLY A 50 3.23 -7.83 8.14
N TRP A 51 2.36 -7.92 7.14
CA TRP A 51 2.22 -9.11 6.33
C TRP A 51 2.05 -8.74 4.86
N PHE A 52 2.55 -9.62 3.99
CA PHE A 52 2.38 -9.54 2.56
C PHE A 52 1.54 -10.72 2.11
N GLY A 53 0.43 -10.45 1.42
CA GLY A 53 -0.40 -11.47 0.77
C GLY A 53 0.00 -11.62 -0.70
N ALA A 54 0.06 -12.85 -1.20
CA ALA A 54 0.33 -13.15 -2.61
C ALA A 54 -0.98 -13.33 -3.40
N PRO A 55 -1.43 -12.31 -4.16
CA PRO A 55 -2.69 -12.40 -4.90
C PRO A 55 -2.62 -13.49 -5.98
N GLY A 56 -3.74 -14.15 -6.25
CA GLY A 56 -3.82 -15.25 -7.22
C GLY A 56 -3.17 -16.57 -6.73
N GLY A 57 -2.62 -16.58 -5.52
CA GLY A 57 -2.05 -17.79 -4.92
C GLY A 57 -3.07 -18.71 -4.23
N SER A 58 -4.32 -18.27 -4.02
CA SER A 58 -5.34 -19.07 -3.33
C SER A 58 -5.91 -20.20 -4.21
N HIS A 59 -6.44 -21.26 -3.59
CA HIS A 59 -7.12 -22.35 -4.32
C HIS A 59 -8.51 -21.93 -4.84
N SER A 60 -9.12 -20.96 -4.17
CA SER A 60 -10.46 -20.45 -4.44
C SER A 60 -10.46 -18.92 -4.32
N PRO A 61 -11.29 -18.21 -5.11
CA PRO A 61 -11.47 -16.77 -4.98
C PRO A 61 -12.14 -16.36 -3.66
N PHE A 62 -12.75 -17.30 -2.94
CA PHE A 62 -13.36 -17.06 -1.62
C PHE A 62 -12.40 -17.31 -0.46
N ASP A 63 -11.22 -17.86 -0.72
CA ASP A 63 -10.19 -18.10 0.29
C ASP A 63 -9.31 -16.86 0.46
N ASP A 64 -8.79 -16.68 1.67
CA ASP A 64 -7.76 -15.68 1.95
C ASP A 64 -6.48 -15.96 1.14
N TRP A 65 -5.70 -14.91 0.87
CA TRP A 65 -4.45 -15.05 0.12
C TRP A 65 -3.36 -15.70 0.99
N PRO A 66 -2.47 -16.51 0.38
CA PRO A 66 -1.28 -16.98 1.08
C PRO A 66 -0.44 -15.80 1.59
N ARG A 67 0.00 -15.87 2.85
CA ARG A 67 0.69 -14.76 3.53
C ARG A 67 2.13 -15.08 3.90
N THR A 68 2.90 -14.01 4.03
CA THR A 68 4.26 -13.95 4.57
C THR A 68 4.36 -12.82 5.56
N GLU A 69 5.23 -12.96 6.56
CA GLU A 69 5.55 -11.90 7.51
C GLU A 69 6.54 -10.92 6.89
N VAL A 70 6.29 -9.62 7.06
CA VAL A 70 7.18 -8.55 6.61
C VAL A 70 8.10 -8.18 7.76
N THR A 71 9.41 -8.33 7.55
CA THR A 71 10.45 -8.00 8.54
C THR A 71 11.13 -6.67 8.25
N TYR A 72 11.04 -6.20 6.99
CA TYR A 72 11.48 -4.88 6.59
C TYR A 72 10.75 -4.42 5.34
N TYR A 73 10.36 -3.16 5.31
CA TYR A 73 9.77 -2.52 4.16
C TYR A 73 10.26 -1.08 4.08
N GLU A 74 10.67 -0.67 2.88
CA GLU A 74 10.95 0.70 2.53
C GLU A 74 10.40 0.97 1.13
N ARG A 75 9.69 2.08 0.94
CA ARG A 75 9.28 2.53 -0.38
C ARG A 75 9.52 4.03 -0.50
N GLN A 76 10.23 4.40 -1.56
CA GLN A 76 10.51 5.78 -1.93
C GLN A 76 9.88 6.07 -3.28
N ILE A 77 9.23 7.22 -3.41
CA ILE A 77 8.62 7.70 -4.65
C ILE A 77 9.10 9.13 -4.87
N ASP A 78 9.60 9.42 -6.05
CA ASP A 78 9.88 10.76 -6.56
C ASP A 78 8.99 11.00 -7.78
N PHE A 79 7.97 11.82 -7.60
CA PHE A 79 6.98 12.11 -8.63
C PHE A 79 7.55 12.99 -9.75
N GLU A 80 8.51 13.87 -9.44
CA GLU A 80 9.14 14.74 -10.45
C GLU A 80 10.10 13.94 -11.32
N ALA A 81 10.85 13.01 -10.73
CA ALA A 81 11.76 12.13 -11.46
C ALA A 81 11.06 10.94 -12.15
N GLY A 82 9.78 10.70 -11.87
CA GLY A 82 9.08 9.49 -12.32
C GLY A 82 9.75 8.22 -11.81
N PHE A 83 10.23 8.24 -10.57
CA PHE A 83 11.03 7.19 -9.97
C PHE A 83 10.31 6.62 -8.74
N MET A 84 10.41 5.31 -8.57
CA MET A 84 10.04 4.64 -7.33
C MET A 84 11.04 3.54 -7.04
N ARG A 85 11.34 3.29 -5.77
CA ARG A 85 12.01 2.08 -5.33
C ARG A 85 11.28 1.48 -4.15
N GLU A 86 11.16 0.16 -4.15
CA GLU A 86 10.63 -0.62 -3.05
C GLU A 86 11.63 -1.70 -2.66
N ILE A 87 11.85 -1.81 -1.36
CA ILE A 87 12.58 -2.91 -0.74
C ILE A 87 11.65 -3.58 0.26
N LEU A 88 11.31 -4.83 -0.01
CA LEU A 88 10.43 -5.66 0.81
C LEU A 88 11.17 -6.92 1.24
N THR A 89 11.51 -7.00 2.52
CA THR A 89 12.02 -8.23 3.14
C THR A 89 10.91 -8.95 3.87
N ARG A 90 10.76 -10.24 3.57
CA ARG A 90 9.71 -11.07 4.10
C ARG A 90 10.17 -12.51 4.31
N GLU A 91 9.49 -13.19 5.20
CA GLU A 91 9.71 -14.60 5.48
C GLU A 91 8.37 -15.31 5.73
N GLN A 92 8.39 -16.64 5.86
CA GLN A 92 7.14 -17.37 6.08
C GLN A 92 6.42 -16.94 7.36
N GLY A 93 7.16 -16.63 8.42
CA GLY A 93 6.61 -16.35 9.76
C GLY A 93 5.72 -17.49 10.26
N ASP A 94 4.73 -17.12 11.06
CA ASP A 94 3.71 -18.05 11.61
C ASP A 94 2.50 -18.27 10.69
N TYR A 95 2.53 -17.73 9.46
CA TYR A 95 1.43 -17.92 8.51
C TYR A 95 1.48 -19.33 7.89
N PRO A 96 0.31 -20.00 7.76
CA PRO A 96 0.27 -21.32 7.15
C PRO A 96 0.61 -21.24 5.66
N ARG A 97 1.36 -22.23 5.16
CA ARG A 97 1.55 -22.42 3.72
C ARG A 97 0.29 -23.02 3.12
N VAL A 98 -0.53 -22.15 2.55
CA VAL A 98 -1.77 -22.50 1.84
C VAL A 98 -1.65 -22.05 0.38
N GLY A 99 -2.43 -22.66 -0.51
CA GLY A 99 -2.44 -22.27 -1.92
C GLY A 99 -1.17 -22.65 -2.68
N SER A 100 -0.96 -21.98 -3.81
CA SER A 100 0.26 -22.10 -4.60
C SER A 100 1.42 -21.37 -3.93
N SER A 101 2.64 -21.88 -4.09
CA SER A 101 3.85 -21.18 -3.66
C SER A 101 4.29 -20.08 -4.63
N ARG A 102 3.53 -19.80 -5.70
CA ARG A 102 3.88 -18.73 -6.64
C ARG A 102 3.78 -17.38 -5.92
N GLY A 103 4.84 -16.60 -5.99
CA GLY A 103 4.92 -15.31 -5.30
C GLY A 103 5.22 -15.42 -3.79
N LEU A 104 5.50 -16.61 -3.25
CA LEU A 104 6.00 -16.80 -1.89
C LEU A 104 7.48 -17.25 -1.89
N PRO A 105 8.25 -16.89 -0.85
CA PRO A 105 9.62 -17.40 -0.68
C PRO A 105 9.62 -18.94 -0.61
N ALA A 106 10.61 -19.58 -1.25
CA ALA A 106 10.81 -21.03 -1.17
C ALA A 106 11.22 -21.53 0.23
N GLY A 107 11.46 -20.59 1.16
CA GLY A 107 11.90 -20.81 2.54
C GLY A 107 12.93 -19.74 2.94
N GLY A 108 13.04 -19.48 4.24
CA GLY A 108 13.94 -18.44 4.76
C GLY A 108 13.48 -17.02 4.45
N THR A 109 14.39 -16.07 4.71
CA THR A 109 14.21 -14.65 4.46
C THR A 109 14.45 -14.34 2.98
N HIS A 110 13.56 -13.57 2.39
CA HIS A 110 13.63 -13.12 0.99
C HIS A 110 13.47 -11.60 0.92
N THR A 111 14.37 -10.93 0.21
CA THR A 111 14.29 -9.50 -0.07
C THR A 111 13.97 -9.30 -1.54
N LEU A 112 12.83 -8.67 -1.82
CA LEU A 112 12.50 -8.10 -3.12
C LEU A 112 12.99 -6.65 -3.14
N ASP A 113 13.75 -6.29 -4.15
CA ASP A 113 14.20 -4.92 -4.39
C ASP A 113 13.84 -4.57 -5.83
N VAL A 114 12.93 -3.63 -6.00
CA VAL A 114 12.40 -3.22 -7.30
C VAL A 114 12.47 -1.72 -7.45
N ALA A 115 12.82 -1.26 -8.65
CA ALA A 115 12.82 0.15 -8.99
C ALA A 115 12.04 0.40 -10.28
N LEU A 116 11.23 1.45 -10.29
CA LEU A 116 10.61 2.02 -11.46
C LEU A 116 11.39 3.27 -11.87
N ASN A 117 11.67 3.41 -13.16
CA ASN A 117 12.15 4.66 -13.74
C ASN A 117 11.40 4.91 -15.04
N GLY A 118 10.57 5.96 -15.06
CA GLY A 118 9.63 6.21 -16.16
C GLY A 118 8.64 5.05 -16.32
N ASP A 119 8.60 4.45 -17.51
CA ASP A 119 7.68 3.36 -17.85
C ASP A 119 8.25 1.95 -17.63
N VAL A 120 9.49 1.84 -17.12
CA VAL A 120 10.20 0.56 -17.00
C VAL A 120 10.52 0.25 -15.55
N ALA A 121 10.11 -0.93 -15.10
CA ALA A 121 10.45 -1.46 -13.78
C ALA A 121 11.61 -2.47 -13.88
N TRP A 122 12.38 -2.57 -12.80
CA TRP A 122 13.58 -3.38 -12.69
C TRP A 122 13.57 -4.13 -11.38
N THR A 123 13.89 -5.42 -11.39
CA THR A 123 14.29 -6.16 -10.19
C THR A 123 15.79 -6.02 -9.99
N ILE A 124 16.20 -5.59 -8.80
CA ILE A 124 17.57 -5.36 -8.39
C ILE A 124 17.97 -6.48 -7.42
N GLU A 125 18.24 -7.67 -7.94
CA GLU A 125 18.62 -8.83 -7.14
C GLU A 125 20.01 -9.36 -7.53
N GLY A 126 20.74 -9.94 -6.57
CA GLY A 126 21.98 -10.69 -6.84
C GLY A 126 23.14 -9.87 -7.44
N GLY A 127 23.12 -8.54 -7.35
CA GLY A 127 24.14 -7.65 -7.91
C GLY A 127 23.92 -7.25 -9.37
N GLY A 128 22.73 -7.52 -9.94
CA GLY A 128 22.33 -7.08 -11.28
C GLY A 128 20.93 -6.45 -11.29
N ALA A 129 20.55 -5.86 -12.42
CA ALA A 129 19.20 -5.34 -12.66
C ALA A 129 18.60 -6.05 -13.88
N GLY A 130 17.41 -6.64 -13.73
CA GLY A 130 16.64 -7.26 -14.82
C GLY A 130 15.31 -6.53 -15.00
N PRO A 131 14.84 -6.29 -16.24
CA PRO A 131 13.54 -5.64 -16.44
C PRO A 131 12.41 -6.54 -15.93
N LEU A 132 11.44 -5.92 -15.28
CA LEU A 132 10.14 -6.52 -15.02
C LEU A 132 9.26 -6.30 -16.25
N ASP A 133 8.76 -7.38 -16.82
CA ASP A 133 7.79 -7.32 -17.89
C ASP A 133 6.46 -6.74 -17.38
N ARG A 134 5.90 -5.80 -18.12
CA ARG A 134 4.56 -5.25 -17.86
C ARG A 134 3.46 -6.30 -18.08
N GLU A 135 3.76 -7.33 -18.86
CA GLU A 135 2.81 -8.37 -19.25
C GLU A 135 2.53 -9.32 -18.08
N GLY A 136 1.42 -9.13 -17.37
CA GLY A 136 0.90 -10.15 -16.47
C GLY A 136 0.15 -9.65 -15.23
N TYR A 137 0.23 -8.36 -14.90
CA TYR A 137 -0.40 -7.84 -13.68
C TYR A 137 -1.53 -6.86 -13.98
N MET A 138 -2.74 -7.40 -14.17
CA MET A 138 -3.99 -6.63 -14.19
C MET A 138 -3.99 -5.40 -15.12
N ASP A 139 -3.16 -5.42 -16.17
CA ASP A 139 -3.03 -4.30 -17.10
C ASP A 139 -4.32 -4.22 -17.93
N GLY A 140 -5.05 -3.10 -17.76
CA GLY A 140 -6.35 -2.88 -18.40
C GLY A 140 -7.56 -3.47 -17.67
N VAL A 141 -7.40 -4.09 -16.49
CA VAL A 141 -8.54 -4.45 -15.62
C VAL A 141 -8.91 -3.21 -14.80
N SER A 142 -10.16 -2.73 -14.89
CA SER A 142 -10.56 -1.56 -14.11
C SER A 142 -10.62 -1.90 -12.62
N ILE A 143 -10.42 -0.92 -11.74
CA ILE A 143 -10.57 -1.12 -10.28
C ILE A 143 -11.96 -1.68 -9.92
N ALA A 144 -12.99 -1.36 -10.72
CA ALA A 144 -14.34 -1.87 -10.51
C ALA A 144 -14.49 -3.35 -10.88
N ASP A 145 -13.56 -3.90 -11.67
CA ASP A 145 -13.54 -5.29 -12.14
C ASP A 145 -12.56 -6.18 -11.35
N MET A 146 -11.87 -5.62 -10.35
CA MET A 146 -11.02 -6.32 -9.38
C MET A 146 -11.84 -6.80 -8.18
#